data_AF-A0AAU8LRS4-F1
#
_entry.id   AF-A0AAU8LRS4-F1
#
_cell.length_a   1.000
_cell.length_b   1.000
_cell.length_c   1.000
_cell.angle_alpha   90.00
_cell.angle_beta   90.00
_cell.angle_gamma   90.00
#
_symmetry.space_group_name_H-M   'P 1'
#
loop_
_entity.id
_entity.type
_entity.pdbx_description
1 polymer ?
#
loop_
_entity_poly.entity_id
_entity_poly.type
_entity_poly.pdbx_seq_one_letter_code
_entity_poly.pdbx_strand_id
1 'polypeptide(L)'
;MPSTKFRLKFDNDDKTYSQLITAGFNINKFKSMLPDNFRLHEEGDKLHITIETIRDDDLANSKPLLDRELKRFYFFTNMEVEYQHITVRGTIRVEQLHTMTISSVNNLPEDIGKQNWNDKISLQFSLWHLASKENDVKTKILIYYQILELSEYAFDKYQNPNESPDPLNECRFLRHLVAHGNIDNDNKQMKAYLKYLEKNKTPYGRIKTEAIAVST
;
A
#
# COMPACT_ATOMS: atom_id res chain seq x y z
N MET A 1 -2.35 29.70 13.78
CA MET A 1 -1.16 28.84 13.60
C MET A 1 -0.95 28.65 12.12
N PRO A 2 0.30 28.67 11.61
CA PRO A 2 0.55 28.46 10.20
C PRO A 2 0.09 27.07 9.75
N SER A 3 -0.44 26.98 8.53
CA SER A 3 -0.96 25.72 8.02
C SER A 3 -1.02 25.63 6.50
N THR A 4 -1.08 24.40 5.99
CA THR A 4 -1.31 24.10 4.57
C THR A 4 -2.66 23.40 4.40
N LYS A 5 -3.52 23.92 3.50
CA LYS A 5 -4.87 23.40 3.26
C LYS A 5 -4.93 22.59 1.96
N PHE A 6 -5.57 21.44 2.03
CA PHE A 6 -5.86 20.59 0.88
C PHE A 6 -7.36 20.27 0.84
N ARG A 7 -7.93 20.20 -0.36
CA ARG A 7 -9.25 19.63 -0.59
C ARG A 7 -9.08 18.17 -0.99
N LEU A 8 -9.85 17.28 -0.37
CA LEU A 8 -9.88 15.86 -0.73
C LEU A 8 -10.93 15.63 -1.80
N LYS A 9 -10.61 14.75 -2.73
CA LYS A 9 -11.44 14.30 -3.85
C LYS A 9 -11.40 12.78 -3.89
N PHE A 10 -12.51 12.14 -4.23
CA PHE A 10 -12.62 10.70 -4.18
C PHE A 10 -13.26 10.23 -5.49
N ASP A 11 -12.58 9.32 -6.20
CA ASP A 11 -13.10 8.57 -7.37
C ASP A 11 -13.18 9.23 -8.76
N ASN A 12 -12.24 10.09 -9.18
CA ASN A 12 -12.21 10.79 -10.51
C ASN A 12 -13.46 11.65 -10.86
N ASP A 13 -14.66 11.19 -10.56
CA ASP A 13 -15.88 11.93 -10.37
C ASP A 13 -15.73 12.69 -9.06
N ASP A 14 -15.94 14.00 -9.05
CA ASP A 14 -15.82 14.88 -7.88
C ASP A 14 -16.90 14.54 -6.83
N LYS A 15 -16.85 13.33 -6.24
CA LYS A 15 -17.88 12.78 -5.38
C LYS A 15 -18.05 13.71 -4.20
N THR A 16 -19.30 14.05 -3.96
CA THR A 16 -19.62 14.93 -2.86
C THR A 16 -19.53 14.18 -1.54
N TYR A 17 -19.35 14.91 -0.43
CA TYR A 17 -19.24 14.30 0.88
C TYR A 17 -20.44 13.40 1.22
N SER A 18 -21.63 13.83 0.82
CA SER A 18 -22.88 13.06 0.95
C SER A 18 -22.83 11.71 0.21
N GLN A 19 -22.20 11.67 -0.98
CA GLN A 19 -22.02 10.44 -1.75
C GLN A 19 -21.00 9.49 -1.09
N LEU A 20 -19.98 10.03 -0.40
CA LEU A 20 -18.99 9.23 0.31
C LEU A 20 -19.58 8.50 1.51
N ILE A 21 -20.37 9.21 2.31
CA ILE A 21 -21.09 8.59 3.44
C ILE A 21 -21.96 7.45 2.93
N THR A 22 -22.68 7.67 1.82
CA THR A 22 -23.53 6.65 1.19
C THR A 22 -22.72 5.44 0.71
N ALA A 23 -21.48 5.66 0.24
CA ALA A 23 -20.56 4.61 -0.17
C ALA A 23 -19.86 3.89 1.00
N GLY A 24 -20.21 4.20 2.25
CA GLY A 24 -19.65 3.56 3.45
C GLY A 24 -18.39 4.23 4.00
N PHE A 25 -18.00 5.41 3.50
CA PHE A 25 -16.88 6.16 4.07
C PHE A 25 -17.22 6.66 5.48
N ASN A 26 -16.47 6.19 6.48
CA ASN A 26 -16.61 6.63 7.85
C ASN A 26 -15.61 7.73 8.18
N ILE A 27 -16.08 8.98 8.15
CA ILE A 27 -15.25 10.17 8.43
C ILE A 27 -14.61 10.14 9.83
N ASN A 28 -15.33 9.60 10.83
CA ASN A 28 -14.84 9.59 12.20
C ASN A 28 -13.67 8.61 12.36
N LYS A 29 -13.75 7.44 11.71
CA LYS A 29 -12.62 6.50 11.63
C LYS A 29 -11.46 7.07 10.84
N PHE A 30 -11.72 7.75 9.73
CA PHE A 30 -10.65 8.42 8.99
C PHE A 30 -10.00 9.53 9.84
N LYS A 31 -10.78 10.29 10.60
CA LYS A 31 -10.26 11.32 11.51
C LYS A 31 -9.45 10.73 12.66
N SER A 32 -9.83 9.58 13.21
CA SER A 32 -9.11 8.95 14.32
C SER A 32 -7.76 8.37 13.92
N MET A 33 -7.59 7.96 12.65
CA MET A 33 -6.30 7.46 12.17
C MET A 33 -5.27 8.56 11.87
N LEU A 34 -5.71 9.80 11.68
CA LEU A 34 -4.85 10.92 11.30
C LEU A 34 -3.99 11.42 12.48
N PRO A 35 -2.75 11.88 12.21
CA PRO A 35 -1.90 12.48 13.24
C PRO A 35 -2.48 13.76 13.85
N ASP A 36 -1.99 14.14 15.03
CA ASP A 36 -2.53 15.29 15.78
C ASP A 36 -2.38 16.64 15.10
N ASN A 37 -1.44 16.78 14.17
CA ASN A 37 -1.24 18.02 13.40
C ASN A 37 -2.18 18.10 12.18
N PHE A 38 -3.06 17.12 11.97
CA PHE A 38 -4.06 17.12 10.91
C PHE A 38 -5.42 17.57 11.44
N ARG A 39 -6.12 18.35 10.62
CA ARG A 39 -7.46 18.88 10.92
C ARG A 39 -8.35 18.63 9.71
N LEU A 40 -9.17 17.60 9.82
CA LEU A 40 -10.22 17.32 8.85
C LEU A 40 -11.45 18.19 9.15
N HIS A 41 -11.95 18.90 8.15
CA HIS A 41 -13.12 19.76 8.25
C HIS A 41 -13.94 19.74 6.97
N GLU A 42 -15.23 20.01 7.11
CA GLU A 42 -16.19 20.07 6.03
C GLU A 42 -16.45 21.54 5.66
N GLU A 43 -16.51 21.84 4.36
CA GLU A 43 -16.87 23.16 3.87
C GLU A 43 -17.84 23.00 2.70
N GLY A 44 -19.14 23.15 2.99
CA GLY A 44 -20.21 22.71 2.08
C GLY A 44 -20.19 21.19 1.92
N ASP A 45 -20.33 20.71 0.69
CA ASP A 45 -20.31 19.27 0.36
C ASP A 45 -18.91 18.76 -0.01
N LYS A 46 -17.86 19.46 0.47
CA LYS A 46 -16.45 19.19 0.18
C LYS A 46 -15.68 18.92 1.47
N LEU A 47 -14.83 17.89 1.42
CA LEU A 47 -13.95 17.53 2.52
C LEU A 47 -12.59 18.21 2.37
N HIS A 48 -12.11 18.82 3.45
CA HIS A 48 -10.83 19.51 3.49
C HIS A 48 -9.97 18.99 4.63
N ILE A 49 -8.66 18.97 4.41
CA ILE A 49 -7.66 18.62 5.40
C ILE A 49 -6.66 19.75 5.51
N THR A 50 -6.44 20.22 6.72
CA THR A 50 -5.40 21.20 7.03
C THR A 50 -4.32 20.51 7.83
N ILE A 51 -3.07 20.76 7.46
CA ILE A 51 -1.88 20.25 8.16
C ILE A 51 -1.20 21.43 8.83
N GLU A 52 -1.05 21.39 10.15
CA GLU A 52 -0.30 22.38 10.92
C GLU A 52 1.19 22.26 10.53
N THR A 53 1.78 23.38 10.12
CA THR A 53 3.14 23.48 9.58
C THR A 53 3.91 24.63 10.24
N ILE A 54 5.22 24.70 10.01
CA ILE A 54 6.06 25.79 10.55
C ILE A 54 5.79 27.10 9.79
N ARG A 55 5.51 27.02 8.49
CA ARG A 55 5.24 28.16 7.60
C ARG A 55 3.88 27.99 6.94
N ASP A 56 3.23 29.10 6.60
CA ASP A 56 2.03 29.07 5.77
C ASP A 56 2.38 28.53 4.38
N ASP A 57 1.47 27.74 3.79
CA ASP A 57 1.63 27.23 2.41
C ASP A 57 2.91 26.36 2.24
N ASP A 58 3.34 25.67 3.30
CA ASP A 58 4.53 24.81 3.31
C ASP A 58 4.26 23.46 2.61
N LEU A 59 4.02 23.54 1.29
CA LEU A 59 3.69 22.39 0.46
C LEU A 59 4.79 21.33 0.49
N ALA A 60 6.06 21.76 0.49
CA ALA A 60 7.20 20.85 0.45
C ALA A 60 7.24 19.89 1.65
N ASN A 61 6.88 20.38 2.84
CA ASN A 61 6.86 19.55 4.06
C ASN A 61 5.50 18.89 4.31
N SER A 62 4.40 19.53 3.93
CA SER A 62 3.05 18.98 4.18
C SER A 62 2.62 17.90 3.18
N LYS A 63 3.02 18.02 1.90
CA LYS A 63 2.65 17.06 0.86
C LYS A 63 3.12 15.62 1.17
N PRO A 64 4.38 15.36 1.55
CA PRO A 64 4.82 14.01 1.87
C PRO A 64 4.09 13.41 3.07
N LEU A 65 3.69 14.23 4.05
CA LEU A 65 2.91 13.81 5.22
C LEU A 65 1.49 13.42 4.84
N LEU A 66 0.86 14.17 3.92
CA LEU A 66 -0.44 13.81 3.38
C LEU A 66 -0.36 12.53 2.54
N ASP A 67 0.59 12.47 1.60
CA ASP A 67 0.78 11.34 0.69
C ASP A 67 0.89 10.01 1.45
N ARG A 68 1.68 9.96 2.54
CA ARG A 68 1.85 8.72 3.31
C ARG A 68 0.57 8.29 4.03
N GLU A 69 -0.23 9.22 4.56
CA GLU A 69 -1.50 8.89 5.21
C GLU A 69 -2.54 8.43 4.19
N LEU A 70 -2.60 9.05 3.01
CA LEU A 70 -3.50 8.62 1.95
C LEU A 70 -3.12 7.24 1.39
N LYS A 71 -1.82 6.94 1.27
CA LYS A 71 -1.34 5.59 0.90
C LYS A 71 -1.68 4.54 1.96
N ARG A 72 -1.56 4.89 3.24
CA ARG A 72 -2.00 4.03 4.35
C ARG A 72 -3.51 3.80 4.32
N PHE A 73 -4.28 4.85 4.08
CA PHE A 73 -5.72 4.75 3.94
C PHE A 73 -6.10 3.84 2.76
N TYR A 74 -5.44 4.01 1.61
CA TYR A 74 -5.58 3.16 0.44
C TYR A 74 -5.23 1.70 0.74
N PHE A 75 -4.16 1.44 1.50
CA PHE A 75 -3.79 0.08 1.89
C PHE A 75 -4.93 -0.67 2.61
N PHE A 76 -5.63 -0.01 3.52
CA PHE A 76 -6.74 -0.64 4.26
C PHE A 76 -8.03 -0.73 3.46
N THR A 77 -8.34 0.32 2.70
CA THR A 77 -9.67 0.49 2.11
C THR A 77 -9.74 0.11 0.64
N ASN A 78 -8.58 -0.01 -0.03
CA ASN A 78 -8.44 0.00 -1.49
C ASN A 78 -9.12 1.22 -2.16
N MET A 79 -9.46 2.24 -1.37
CA MET A 79 -10.06 3.48 -1.84
C MET A 79 -8.99 4.53 -2.06
N GLU A 80 -8.98 5.06 -3.28
CA GLU A 80 -8.09 6.13 -3.66
C GLU A 80 -8.66 7.49 -3.25
N VAL A 81 -7.80 8.34 -2.70
CA VAL A 81 -8.13 9.71 -2.34
C VAL A 81 -7.19 10.63 -3.10
N GLU A 82 -7.76 11.43 -3.97
CA GLU A 82 -7.08 12.53 -4.62
C GLU A 82 -7.11 13.75 -3.72
N TYR A 83 -6.19 14.67 -3.94
CA TYR A 83 -6.22 15.93 -3.25
C TYR A 83 -5.79 17.08 -4.14
N GLN A 84 -6.32 18.26 -3.82
CA GLN A 84 -5.96 19.53 -4.42
C GLN A 84 -5.36 20.41 -3.34
N HIS A 85 -4.14 20.89 -3.59
CA HIS A 85 -3.57 21.94 -2.75
C HIS A 85 -4.33 23.25 -2.96
N ILE A 86 -4.69 23.93 -1.86
CA ILE A 86 -5.35 25.23 -1.90
C ILE A 86 -4.41 26.26 -1.32
N THR A 87 -3.80 27.05 -2.20
CA THR A 87 -3.07 28.26 -1.80
C THR A 87 -4.02 29.45 -1.81
N VAL A 88 -4.11 30.16 -0.69
CA VAL A 88 -4.83 31.44 -0.61
C VAL A 88 -3.80 32.57 -0.67
N ARG A 89 -3.54 33.10 -1.86
CA ARG A 89 -2.71 34.32 -2.05
C ARG A 89 -3.59 35.43 -2.64
N GLY A 90 -4.11 36.30 -1.78
CA GLY A 90 -5.04 37.35 -2.21
C GLY A 90 -6.30 36.77 -2.88
N THR A 91 -6.71 37.34 -4.02
CA THR A 91 -7.88 36.91 -4.81
C THR A 91 -7.63 35.71 -5.74
N ILE A 92 -6.41 35.16 -5.79
CA ILE A 92 -6.05 34.12 -6.76
C ILE A 92 -5.94 32.77 -6.05
N ARG A 93 -6.81 31.84 -6.48
CA ARG A 93 -6.82 30.43 -6.08
C ARG A 93 -6.06 29.63 -7.14
N VAL A 94 -4.88 29.11 -6.80
CA VAL A 94 -4.11 28.21 -7.68
C VAL A 94 -4.45 26.77 -7.29
N GLU A 95 -4.83 25.96 -8.27
CA GLU A 95 -5.24 24.56 -8.07
C GLU A 95 -4.26 23.62 -8.78
N GLN A 96 -3.67 22.67 -8.06
CA GLN A 96 -2.85 21.60 -8.63
C GLN A 96 -3.50 20.26 -8.31
N LEU A 97 -3.90 19.52 -9.34
CA LEU A 97 -4.56 18.21 -9.23
C LEU A 97 -3.53 17.10 -9.37
N HIS A 98 -3.62 16.10 -8.49
CA HIS A 98 -2.91 14.83 -8.62
C HIS A 98 -3.96 13.72 -8.74
N THR A 99 -3.92 12.98 -9.85
CA THR A 99 -4.94 12.01 -10.26
C THR A 99 -4.51 10.58 -9.94
N MET A 100 -5.42 9.69 -9.51
CA MET A 100 -5.25 8.22 -9.55
C MET A 100 -6.61 7.47 -9.26
N THR A 101 -6.80 6.21 -9.71
CA THR A 101 -8.12 5.52 -9.94
C THR A 101 -8.47 4.31 -9.02
N ILE A 102 -9.78 4.07 -8.76
CA ILE A 102 -10.37 3.11 -7.78
C ILE A 102 -10.60 1.66 -8.24
N SER A 103 -10.56 0.70 -7.28
CA SER A 103 -11.39 -0.52 -7.28
C SER A 103 -11.79 -0.97 -5.84
N SER A 104 -13.08 -1.21 -5.55
CA SER A 104 -13.67 -1.76 -4.29
C SER A 104 -13.41 -1.03 -2.95
N VAL A 105 -14.39 -0.98 -2.04
CA VAL A 105 -14.28 -0.34 -0.70
C VAL A 105 -14.24 -1.41 0.39
N ASN A 106 -13.08 -1.57 1.03
CA ASN A 106 -12.97 -2.28 2.32
C ASN A 106 -13.17 -1.29 3.47
N ASN A 107 -13.78 -1.77 4.56
CA ASN A 107 -13.94 -0.96 5.78
C ASN A 107 -12.61 -0.78 6.51
N LEU A 108 -12.40 0.38 7.12
CA LEU A 108 -11.31 0.59 8.05
C LEU A 108 -11.46 -0.33 9.29
N PRO A 109 -10.35 -0.95 9.78
CA PRO A 109 -10.33 -1.72 11.02
C PRO A 109 -10.94 -0.94 12.19
N GLU A 110 -11.57 -1.62 13.13
CA GLU A 110 -12.24 -0.96 14.28
C GLU A 110 -11.24 -0.32 15.25
N ASP A 111 -10.07 -0.93 15.38
CA ASP A 111 -8.97 -0.52 16.23
C ASP A 111 -7.95 0.39 15.52
N ILE A 112 -8.30 0.93 14.34
CA ILE A 112 -7.36 1.77 13.59
C ILE A 112 -7.05 3.06 14.37
N GLY A 113 -5.80 3.14 14.84
CA GLY A 113 -5.26 4.29 15.53
C GLY A 113 -4.31 5.13 14.66
N LYS A 114 -3.54 5.99 15.30
CA LYS A 114 -2.45 6.73 14.66
C LYS A 114 -1.28 5.79 14.36
N GLN A 115 -0.59 6.03 13.25
CA GLN A 115 0.62 5.28 12.91
C GLN A 115 1.86 5.95 13.52
N ASN A 116 2.69 5.16 14.19
CA ASN A 116 4.07 5.59 14.48
C ASN A 116 4.89 5.44 13.20
N TRP A 117 5.19 6.56 12.55
CA TRP A 117 5.84 6.56 11.25
C TRP A 117 7.35 6.38 11.36
N ASN A 118 7.88 5.55 10.46
CA ASN A 118 9.28 5.53 10.10
C ASN A 118 9.40 5.41 8.58
N ASP A 119 10.61 5.61 8.05
CA ASP A 119 10.85 5.62 6.60
C ASP A 119 10.52 4.27 5.96
N LYS A 120 10.72 3.15 6.67
CA LYS A 120 10.43 1.81 6.17
C LYS A 120 8.93 1.61 5.94
N ILE A 121 8.10 1.95 6.93
CA ILE A 121 6.63 1.83 6.82
C ILE A 121 6.08 2.74 5.71
N SER A 122 6.58 3.97 5.61
CA SER A 122 6.21 4.89 4.52
C SER A 122 6.56 4.33 3.15
N LEU A 123 7.74 3.73 3.02
CA LEU A 123 8.17 3.07 1.80
C LEU A 123 7.33 1.82 1.51
N GLN A 124 6.99 1.01 2.52
CA GLN A 124 6.13 -0.16 2.36
C GLN A 124 4.76 0.19 1.79
N PHE A 125 4.08 1.20 2.33
CA PHE A 125 2.79 1.64 1.77
C PHE A 125 2.93 2.21 0.36
N SER A 126 4.04 2.91 0.08
CA SER A 126 4.31 3.42 -1.27
C SER A 126 4.54 2.30 -2.29
N LEU A 127 5.29 1.26 -1.92
CA LEU A 127 5.51 0.08 -2.74
C LEU A 127 4.22 -0.74 -2.90
N TRP A 128 3.43 -0.88 -1.85
CA TRP A 128 2.14 -1.58 -1.94
C TRP A 128 1.21 -0.90 -2.94
N HIS A 129 1.14 0.43 -2.86
CA HIS A 129 0.38 1.25 -3.78
C HIS A 129 0.87 1.14 -5.22
N LEU A 130 2.19 1.06 -5.44
CA LEU A 130 2.75 0.82 -6.77
C LEU A 130 2.40 -0.59 -7.28
N ALA A 131 2.53 -1.62 -6.44
CA ALA A 131 2.23 -3.01 -6.79
C ALA A 131 0.75 -3.23 -7.11
N SER A 132 -0.17 -2.54 -6.44
CA SER A 132 -1.60 -2.69 -6.70
C SER A 132 -1.97 -2.22 -8.11
N LYS A 133 -1.24 -1.24 -8.66
CA LYS A 133 -1.43 -0.65 -9.99
C LYS A 133 -0.63 -1.33 -11.09
N GLU A 134 0.36 -2.14 -10.72
CA GLU A 134 1.18 -2.87 -11.66
C GLU A 134 0.40 -4.04 -12.28
N ASN A 135 0.47 -4.14 -13.60
CA ASN A 135 -0.14 -5.21 -14.40
C ASN A 135 0.86 -6.31 -14.73
N ASP A 136 2.15 -5.98 -14.87
CA ASP A 136 3.19 -6.98 -15.08
C ASP A 136 3.42 -7.80 -13.82
N VAL A 137 3.01 -9.07 -13.86
CA VAL A 137 3.08 -10.00 -12.73
C VAL A 137 4.51 -10.12 -12.20
N LYS A 138 5.52 -10.07 -13.08
CA LYS A 138 6.93 -10.17 -12.65
C LYS A 138 7.33 -8.97 -11.80
N THR A 139 7.09 -7.76 -12.30
CA THR A 139 7.34 -6.51 -11.58
C THR A 139 6.56 -6.46 -10.27
N LYS A 140 5.28 -6.88 -10.30
CA LYS A 140 4.44 -6.97 -9.11
C LYS A 140 5.00 -7.90 -8.03
N ILE A 141 5.48 -9.09 -8.40
CA ILE A 141 6.16 -10.02 -7.50
C ILE A 141 7.42 -9.39 -6.90
N LEU A 142 8.23 -8.71 -7.70
CA LEU A 142 9.45 -8.04 -7.22
C LEU A 142 9.12 -6.95 -6.20
N ILE A 143 8.08 -6.13 -6.45
CA ILE A 143 7.65 -5.08 -5.52
C ILE A 143 7.13 -5.68 -4.21
N TYR A 144 6.29 -6.73 -4.27
CA TYR A 144 5.81 -7.40 -3.05
C TYR A 144 6.95 -8.01 -2.24
N TYR A 145 7.94 -8.60 -2.91
CA TYR A 145 9.11 -9.11 -2.23
C TYR A 145 9.93 -7.99 -1.54
N GLN A 146 10.06 -6.83 -2.18
CA GLN A 146 10.72 -5.68 -1.57
C GLN A 146 10.01 -5.20 -0.28
N ILE A 147 8.68 -5.27 -0.25
CA ILE A 147 7.88 -4.94 0.94
C ILE A 147 8.20 -5.91 2.09
N LEU A 148 8.31 -7.20 1.80
CA LEU A 148 8.69 -8.22 2.78
C LEU A 148 10.12 -8.02 3.31
N GLU A 149 11.08 -7.68 2.45
CA GLU A 149 12.45 -7.37 2.88
C GLU A 149 12.51 -6.17 3.83
N LEU A 150 11.66 -5.15 3.63
CA LEU A 150 11.59 -3.99 4.52
C LEU A 150 11.05 -4.31 5.91
N SER A 151 10.33 -5.44 6.07
CA SER A 151 9.81 -5.90 7.36
C SER A 151 10.87 -6.58 8.24
N GLU A 152 12.15 -6.56 7.85
CA GLU A 152 13.28 -7.17 8.59
C GLU A 152 13.12 -8.66 8.87
N TYR A 153 12.41 -9.39 7.99
CA TYR A 153 12.15 -10.80 8.22
C TYR A 153 13.41 -11.64 7.99
N ALA A 154 13.72 -12.53 8.95
CA ALA A 154 14.79 -13.50 8.81
C ALA A 154 14.29 -14.71 8.01
N PHE A 155 14.99 -15.07 6.94
CA PHE A 155 14.66 -16.25 6.15
C PHE A 155 15.45 -17.46 6.64
N ASP A 156 14.75 -18.49 7.07
CA ASP A 156 15.38 -19.77 7.40
C ASP A 156 16.03 -20.42 6.18
N LYS A 157 17.01 -21.28 6.43
CA LYS A 157 17.66 -22.04 5.36
C LYS A 157 16.75 -23.20 4.95
N TYR A 158 16.35 -23.24 3.69
CA TYR A 158 15.63 -24.37 3.13
C TYR A 158 16.61 -25.43 2.63
N GLN A 159 16.58 -26.62 3.24
CA GLN A 159 17.56 -27.68 2.96
C GLN A 159 16.92 -29.01 2.53
N ASN A 160 15.67 -29.28 2.93
CA ASN A 160 15.02 -30.57 2.69
C ASN A 160 14.06 -30.49 1.48
N PRO A 161 14.38 -31.13 0.34
CA PRO A 161 13.51 -31.14 -0.84
C PRO A 161 12.26 -32.01 -0.69
N ASN A 162 12.09 -32.73 0.43
CA ASN A 162 10.90 -33.52 0.71
C ASN A 162 9.84 -32.77 1.51
N GLU A 163 10.17 -31.60 2.06
CA GLU A 163 9.27 -30.77 2.84
C GLU A 163 8.85 -29.56 2.02
N SER A 164 7.61 -29.09 2.23
CA SER A 164 7.18 -27.82 1.67
C SER A 164 8.09 -26.70 2.19
N PRO A 165 8.55 -25.78 1.33
CA PRO A 165 9.20 -24.58 1.83
C PRO A 165 8.21 -23.80 2.69
N ASP A 166 8.75 -23.10 3.69
CA ASP A 166 8.03 -22.00 4.34
C ASP A 166 7.58 -20.99 3.27
N PRO A 167 6.36 -20.43 3.34
CA PRO A 167 5.85 -19.45 2.38
C PRO A 167 6.83 -18.31 2.05
N LEU A 168 7.59 -17.81 3.04
CA LEU A 168 8.57 -16.75 2.85
C LEU A 168 9.80 -17.23 2.08
N ASN A 169 10.24 -18.46 2.36
CA ASN A 169 11.29 -19.10 1.59
C ASN A 169 10.85 -19.34 0.14
N GLU A 170 9.60 -19.76 -0.06
CA GLU A 170 9.01 -19.90 -1.38
C GLU A 170 8.99 -18.56 -2.13
N CYS A 171 8.53 -17.48 -1.50
CA CYS A 171 8.59 -16.13 -2.08
C CYS A 171 10.01 -15.73 -2.48
N ARG A 172 11.02 -16.01 -1.65
CA ARG A 172 12.44 -15.75 -1.96
C ARG A 172 12.89 -16.50 -3.20
N PHE A 173 12.51 -17.77 -3.33
CA PHE A 173 12.86 -18.57 -4.51
C PHE A 173 12.16 -18.06 -5.76
N LEU A 174 10.86 -17.75 -5.68
CA LEU A 174 10.09 -17.18 -6.78
C LEU A 174 10.70 -15.86 -7.25
N ARG A 175 11.06 -14.95 -6.33
CA ARG A 175 11.75 -13.70 -6.67
C ARG A 175 13.07 -13.95 -7.39
N HIS A 176 13.87 -14.90 -6.92
CA HIS A 176 15.15 -15.22 -7.57
C HIS A 176 14.94 -15.73 -8.99
N LEU A 177 13.96 -16.62 -9.20
CA LEU A 177 13.61 -17.13 -10.53
C LEU A 177 13.09 -16.03 -11.46
N VAL A 178 12.23 -15.14 -10.96
CA VAL A 178 11.68 -14.01 -11.73
C VAL A 178 12.75 -12.98 -12.09
N ALA A 179 13.64 -12.65 -11.15
CA ALA A 179 14.65 -11.60 -11.33
C ALA A 179 15.80 -12.02 -12.26
N HIS A 180 16.26 -13.27 -12.15
CA HIS A 180 17.49 -13.69 -12.82
C HIS A 180 17.24 -14.60 -14.03
N GLY A 181 16.05 -15.18 -14.18
CA GLY A 181 15.67 -16.04 -15.30
C GLY A 181 16.46 -17.35 -15.41
N ASN A 182 17.55 -17.47 -14.65
CA ASN A 182 18.47 -18.60 -14.62
C ASN A 182 18.49 -19.19 -13.22
N ILE A 183 18.51 -20.51 -13.18
CA ILE A 183 18.77 -21.25 -11.96
C ILE A 183 20.27 -21.10 -11.69
N ASP A 184 20.62 -20.40 -10.63
CA ASP A 184 21.99 -20.45 -10.13
C ASP A 184 22.28 -21.89 -9.70
N ASN A 185 23.06 -22.58 -10.53
CA ASN A 185 23.42 -23.97 -10.34
C ASN A 185 24.35 -24.17 -9.13
N ASP A 186 24.82 -23.12 -8.47
CA ASP A 186 25.63 -23.27 -7.25
C ASP A 186 24.79 -23.07 -5.98
N ASN A 187 23.55 -22.59 -6.10
CA ASN A 187 22.66 -22.39 -4.97
C ASN A 187 21.96 -23.69 -4.53
N LYS A 188 22.51 -24.33 -3.48
CA LYS A 188 21.98 -25.57 -2.89
C LYS A 188 20.50 -25.49 -2.47
N GLN A 189 20.05 -24.33 -1.97
CA GLN A 189 18.66 -24.16 -1.52
C GLN A 189 17.71 -24.08 -2.71
N MET A 190 18.11 -23.38 -3.78
CA MET A 190 17.34 -23.33 -5.03
C MET A 190 17.21 -24.74 -5.65
N LYS A 191 18.29 -25.52 -5.67
CA LYS A 191 18.23 -26.92 -6.12
C LYS A 191 17.26 -27.77 -5.31
N ALA A 192 17.28 -27.64 -3.98
CA ALA A 192 16.34 -28.35 -3.12
C ALA A 192 14.90 -27.97 -3.45
N TYR A 193 14.63 -26.67 -3.66
CA TYR A 193 13.30 -26.16 -3.97
C TYR A 193 12.80 -26.65 -5.33
N LEU A 194 13.64 -26.61 -6.36
CA LEU A 194 13.30 -27.14 -7.68
C LEU A 194 12.99 -28.63 -7.64
N LYS A 195 13.75 -29.40 -6.85
CA LYS A 195 13.49 -30.83 -6.64
C LYS A 195 12.16 -31.08 -5.94
N TYR A 196 11.81 -30.25 -4.95
CA TYR A 196 10.49 -30.25 -4.32
C TYR A 196 9.38 -29.99 -5.36
N LEU A 197 9.53 -28.96 -6.19
CA LEU A 197 8.56 -28.64 -7.24
C LEU A 197 8.40 -29.79 -8.25
N GLU A 198 9.50 -30.40 -8.72
CA GLU A 198 9.46 -31.54 -9.64
C GLU A 198 8.72 -32.74 -9.07
N LYS A 199 9.00 -33.10 -7.82
CA LYS A 199 8.33 -34.22 -7.12
C LYS A 199 6.83 -33.98 -6.99
N ASN A 200 6.43 -32.73 -6.81
CA ASN A 200 5.05 -32.34 -6.62
C ASN A 200 4.37 -31.88 -7.91
N LYS A 201 5.01 -31.94 -9.08
CA LYS A 201 4.30 -31.67 -10.36
C LYS A 201 3.29 -32.78 -10.65
N THR A 202 2.07 -32.38 -10.96
CA THR A 202 1.08 -33.18 -11.65
C THR A 202 1.58 -33.51 -13.07
N PRO A 203 1.03 -34.56 -13.71
CA PRO A 203 1.36 -34.91 -15.09
C PRO A 203 1.16 -33.77 -16.12
N TYR A 204 0.36 -32.75 -15.77
CA TYR A 204 0.06 -31.59 -16.61
C TYR A 204 0.90 -30.35 -16.25
N GLY A 205 1.98 -30.52 -15.47
CA GLY A 205 2.90 -29.44 -15.10
C GLY A 205 2.40 -28.50 -14.01
N ARG A 206 1.20 -28.71 -13.45
CA ARG A 206 0.71 -27.97 -12.27
C ARG A 206 1.32 -28.56 -11.01
N ILE A 207 1.71 -27.75 -10.04
CA ILE A 207 2.14 -28.27 -8.72
C ILE A 207 0.90 -28.84 -8.02
N LYS A 208 1.00 -30.05 -7.44
CA LYS A 208 -0.01 -30.67 -6.59
C LYS A 208 -0.17 -29.78 -5.37
N THR A 209 -1.18 -28.92 -5.40
CA THR A 209 -1.67 -28.19 -4.23
C THR A 209 -2.47 -29.16 -3.37
N GLU A 210 -1.78 -30.10 -2.71
CA GLU A 210 -2.39 -30.81 -1.59
C GLU A 210 -2.48 -29.83 -0.42
N ALA A 211 -3.66 -29.25 -0.28
CA ALA A 211 -4.21 -28.64 0.93
C ALA A 211 -3.29 -27.69 1.71
N ILE A 212 -3.25 -26.42 1.28
CA ILE A 212 -3.20 -25.32 2.26
C ILE A 212 -4.59 -25.28 2.91
N ALA A 213 -4.89 -26.27 3.75
CA ALA A 213 -5.93 -26.11 4.75
C ALA A 213 -5.32 -25.17 5.79
N VAL A 214 -5.59 -23.87 5.63
CA VAL A 214 -5.49 -22.95 6.76
C VAL A 214 -6.49 -23.47 7.78
N SER A 215 -6.00 -24.23 8.75
CA SER A 215 -6.76 -24.53 9.96
C SER A 215 -7.09 -23.19 10.62
N THR A 216 -8.34 -22.78 10.44
CA THR A 216 -9.03 -21.72 11.19
C THR A 216 -8.99 -21.98 12.68
#